data_AF-A0A139PUF2-F1
#
_entry.id   AF-A0A139PUF2-F1
#
_cell.length_a   1.000
_cell.length_b   1.000
_cell.length_c   1.000
_cell.angle_alpha   90.00
_cell.angle_beta   90.00
_cell.angle_gamma   90.00
#
_symmetry.space_group_name_H-M   'P 1'
#
loop_
_entity.id
_entity.type
_entity.pdbx_description
1 polymer ?
#
loop_
_entity_poly.entity_id
_entity_poly.type
_entity_poly.pdbx_seq_one_letter_code
_entity_poly.pdbx_strand_id
1 'polypeptide(L)'
;MTWFVVSLFAVMILGNLPPLSMIEGAFLKYFGIPVAFTWFMSTKTFDGKKPYGFLKSVIAYALRPKLTYAGKKVTLGRNQPQEAITAVRSEFYGISN
;
A
#
# COMPACT_ATOMS: atom_id res chain seq x y z
N MET A 1 -18.07 1.60 9.75
CA MET A 1 -18.70 2.88 9.37
C MET A 1 -17.77 3.82 8.61
N THR A 2 -16.56 4.14 9.08
CA THR A 2 -15.63 5.06 8.36
C THR A 2 -15.38 4.70 6.89
N TRP A 3 -15.15 3.42 6.61
CA TRP A 3 -14.93 2.95 5.24
C TRP A 3 -16.12 3.16 4.30
N PHE A 4 -17.35 3.25 4.84
CA PHE A 4 -18.57 3.44 4.07
C PHE A 4 -18.65 4.88 3.60
N VAL A 5 -18.38 5.82 4.51
CA VAL A 5 -18.34 7.25 4.21
C VAL A 5 -17.26 7.52 3.17
N VAL A 6 -16.06 6.98 3.37
CA VAL A 6 -14.94 7.16 2.43
C VAL A 6 -15.27 6.60 1.04
N SER A 7 -15.83 5.38 0.95
CA SER A 7 -16.17 4.79 -0.35
C SER A 7 -17.34 5.50 -1.03
N LEU A 8 -18.32 5.99 -0.27
CA LEU A 8 -19.43 6.79 -0.80
C LEU A 8 -18.95 8.11 -1.41
N PHE A 9 -18.09 8.85 -0.70
CA PHE A 9 -17.45 10.06 -1.25
C PHE A 9 -16.59 9.74 -2.48
N ALA A 10 -15.83 8.64 -2.45
CA ALA A 10 -15.02 8.22 -3.60
C ALA A 10 -15.89 7.92 -4.83
N VAL A 11 -17.02 7.22 -4.68
CA VAL A 11 -17.96 6.94 -5.77
C VAL A 11 -18.61 8.22 -6.31
N MET A 12 -18.90 9.21 -5.45
CA MET A 12 -19.40 10.51 -5.91
C MET A 12 -18.38 11.28 -6.75
N ILE A 13 -17.11 11.32 -6.32
CA ILE A 13 -16.05 12.04 -7.04
C ILE A 13 -15.68 11.31 -8.35
N LEU A 14 -15.56 9.98 -8.31
CA LEU A 14 -15.18 9.16 -9.47
C LEU A 14 -16.38 8.72 -10.32
N GLY A 15 -17.59 9.18 -10.01
CA GLY A 15 -18.83 8.69 -10.60
C GLY A 15 -18.97 8.91 -12.11
N ASN A 16 -18.19 9.84 -12.68
CA ASN A 16 -18.16 10.17 -14.10
C ASN A 16 -17.07 9.40 -14.88
N LEU A 17 -16.20 8.64 -14.22
CA LEU A 17 -15.21 7.81 -14.89
C LEU A 17 -15.81 6.45 -15.29
N PRO A 18 -15.61 5.97 -16.52
CA PRO A 18 -15.87 4.57 -16.85
C PRO A 18 -14.92 3.71 -16.01
N PRO A 19 -15.34 2.62 -15.36
CA PRO A 19 -16.58 1.84 -15.45
C PRO A 19 -17.73 2.25 -14.50
N LEU A 20 -17.53 3.22 -13.59
CA LEU A 20 -18.56 3.68 -12.64
C LEU A 20 -19.70 4.46 -13.32
N SER A 21 -19.42 5.12 -14.45
CA SER A 21 -20.42 5.81 -15.26
C SER A 21 -21.34 4.87 -16.03
N MET A 22 -20.95 3.61 -16.23
CA MET A 22 -21.71 2.60 -16.98
C MET A 22 -22.76 1.88 -16.12
N ILE A 23 -22.78 2.13 -14.80
CA ILE A 23 -23.74 1.54 -13.87
C ILE A 23 -24.91 2.50 -13.71
N GLU A 24 -26.05 2.17 -14.34
CA GLU A 24 -27.27 2.99 -14.31
C GLU A 24 -28.01 2.92 -12.97
N GLY A 25 -27.83 1.84 -12.20
CA GLY A 25 -28.50 1.63 -10.93
C GLY A 25 -27.93 2.52 -9.80
N ALA A 26 -28.65 3.56 -9.41
CA ALA A 26 -28.26 4.44 -8.30
C ALA A 26 -28.08 3.70 -6.97
N PHE A 27 -28.96 2.73 -6.66
CA PHE A 27 -28.85 1.91 -5.45
C PHE A 27 -27.58 1.05 -5.47
N LEU A 28 -27.31 0.34 -6.57
CA LEU A 28 -26.12 -0.50 -6.66
C LEU A 28 -24.82 0.33 -6.64
N LYS A 29 -24.83 1.48 -7.30
CA LYS A 29 -23.68 2.39 -7.40
C LYS A 29 -23.34 3.03 -6.04
N TYR A 30 -24.31 3.65 -5.37
CA TYR A 30 -24.05 4.43 -4.15
C TYR A 30 -24.27 3.67 -2.84
N PHE A 31 -25.00 2.55 -2.87
CA PHE A 31 -25.20 1.72 -1.69
C PHE A 31 -24.48 0.38 -1.82
N GLY A 32 -24.67 -0.33 -2.93
CA GLY A 32 -24.08 -1.65 -3.15
C GLY A 32 -22.54 -1.66 -3.10
N ILE A 33 -21.89 -0.84 -3.94
CA ILE A 33 -20.41 -0.77 -3.99
C ILE A 33 -19.84 -0.30 -2.64
N PRO A 34 -20.33 0.79 -2.01
CA PRO A 34 -19.86 1.19 -0.69
C PRO A 34 -20.05 0.13 0.40
N VAL A 35 -21.19 -0.56 0.44
CA VAL A 35 -21.45 -1.64 1.42
C VAL A 35 -20.52 -2.83 1.18
N ALA A 36 -20.40 -3.32 -0.04
CA ALA A 36 -19.50 -4.43 -0.37
C ALA A 36 -18.05 -4.11 0.00
N PHE A 37 -17.61 -2.88 -0.30
CA PHE A 37 -16.28 -2.41 0.08
C PHE A 37 -16.08 -2.35 1.60
N THR A 38 -17.08 -1.89 2.34
CA THR A 38 -16.99 -1.86 3.81
C THR A 38 -16.94 -3.23 4.43
N TRP A 39 -17.71 -4.17 3.91
CA TRP A 39 -17.70 -5.55 4.34
C TRP A 39 -16.33 -6.19 4.04
N PHE A 40 -15.77 -5.95 2.85
CA PHE A 40 -14.42 -6.40 2.50
C PHE A 40 -13.36 -5.85 3.47
N MET A 41 -13.38 -4.55 3.75
CA MET A 41 -12.47 -3.94 4.72
C MET A 41 -12.73 -4.39 6.17
N SER A 42 -13.93 -4.84 6.51
CA SER A 42 -14.23 -5.34 7.85
C SER A 42 -13.77 -6.79 8.06
N THR A 43 -13.63 -7.57 6.98
CA THR A 43 -13.31 -9.00 7.04
C THR A 43 -11.83 -9.28 6.74
N LYS A 44 -11.18 -8.46 5.90
CA LYS A 44 -9.78 -8.65 5.55
C LYS A 44 -8.81 -8.09 6.59
N THR A 45 -7.73 -8.83 6.80
CA THR A 45 -6.52 -8.38 7.46
C THR A 45 -5.40 -8.20 6.44
N PHE A 46 -4.61 -7.15 6.60
CA PHE A 46 -3.44 -6.86 5.77
C PHE A 46 -2.21 -6.84 6.67
N ASP A 47 -1.21 -7.67 6.35
CA ASP A 47 0.01 -7.80 7.17
C ASP A 47 -0.30 -8.07 8.66
N GLY A 48 -1.26 -8.96 8.90
CA GLY A 48 -1.75 -9.29 10.26
C GLY A 48 -2.49 -8.15 10.99
N LYS A 49 -2.69 -6.99 10.35
CA LYS A 49 -3.32 -5.80 10.94
C LYS A 49 -4.70 -5.57 10.35
N LYS A 50 -5.55 -4.88 11.12
CA LYS A 50 -6.79 -4.29 10.58
C LYS A 50 -6.42 -3.29 9.47
N PRO A 51 -7.24 -3.12 8.41
CA PRO A 51 -6.85 -2.28 7.26
C PRO A 51 -6.49 -0.85 7.62
N TYR A 52 -7.14 -0.28 8.64
CA TYR A 52 -6.79 1.05 9.14
C TYR A 52 -5.36 1.10 9.72
N GLY A 53 -4.99 0.08 10.49
CA GLY A 53 -3.63 -0.04 11.05
C GLY A 53 -2.58 -0.28 9.95
N PHE A 54 -2.93 -1.07 8.94
CA PHE A 54 -2.10 -1.24 7.75
C PHE A 54 -1.87 0.09 7.04
N LEU A 55 -2.94 0.82 6.70
CA LEU A 55 -2.84 2.10 6.01
C LEU A 55 -2.02 3.13 6.82
N LYS A 56 -2.25 3.21 8.14
CA LYS A 56 -1.42 4.02 9.04
C LYS A 56 0.05 3.65 8.95
N SER A 57 0.38 2.36 8.91
CA SER A 57 1.76 1.89 8.82
C SER A 57 2.41 2.23 7.48
N VAL A 58 1.67 2.15 6.37
CA VAL A 58 2.15 2.54 5.04
C VAL A 58 2.44 4.04 4.98
N ILE A 59 1.50 4.87 5.45
CA ILE A 59 1.68 6.33 5.48
C ILE A 59 2.86 6.70 6.39
N ALA A 60 2.93 6.11 7.59
CA ALA A 60 4.04 6.33 8.50
C ALA A 60 5.38 5.92 7.88
N TYR A 61 5.43 4.79 7.17
CA TYR A 61 6.62 4.33 6.46
C TYR A 61 7.03 5.28 5.33
N ALA A 62 6.06 5.80 4.56
CA ALA A 62 6.32 6.73 3.46
C ALA A 62 6.85 8.09 3.97
N LEU A 63 6.31 8.59 5.08
CA LEU A 63 6.72 9.86 5.68
C LEU A 63 8.00 9.75 6.52
N ARG A 64 8.35 8.55 7.01
CA ARG A 64 9.53 8.34 7.84
C ARG A 64 10.79 8.59 7.01
N PRO A 65 11.69 9.50 7.44
CA PRO A 65 12.96 9.69 6.75
C PRO A 65 13.80 8.41 6.84
N LYS A 66 14.31 7.96 5.70
CA LYS A 66 15.27 6.85 5.64
C LYS A 66 16.62 7.37 6.15
N LEU A 67 17.11 6.79 7.24
CA LEU A 67 18.38 7.13 7.86
C LEU A 67 19.41 6.02 7.60
N THR A 68 20.68 6.39 7.49
CA THR A 68 21.79 5.43 7.51
C THR A 68 22.01 4.89 8.92
N TYR A 69 22.84 3.85 9.05
CA TYR A 69 23.30 3.36 10.37
C TYR A 69 23.92 4.49 11.22
N ALA A 70 24.55 5.48 10.58
CA ALA A 70 25.13 6.66 11.22
C ALA A 70 24.12 7.81 11.49
N GLY A 71 22.81 7.57 11.34
CA GLY A 71 21.78 8.57 11.59
C GLY A 71 21.67 9.70 10.55
N LYS A 72 22.45 9.65 9.47
CA LYS A 72 22.39 10.66 8.40
C LYS A 72 21.24 10.36 7.44
N LYS A 73 20.57 11.39 6.92
CA LYS A 73 19.50 11.24 5.92
C LYS A 73 20.06 10.61 4.65
N VAL A 74 19.42 9.53 4.17
CA VAL A 74 19.79 8.91 2.90
C VAL A 74 19.30 9.80 1.76
N THR A 75 20.23 10.39 1.01
CA THR A 75 19.94 10.98 -0.30
C THR A 75 20.02 9.86 -1.33
N LEU A 76 18.88 9.45 -1.89
CA LEU A 76 18.83 8.48 -2.97
C LEU A 76 19.34 9.16 -4.25
N GLY A 77 20.66 9.13 -4.45
CA GLY A 77 21.30 9.51 -5.70
C GLY A 77 21.24 8.35 -6.68
N ARG A 78 20.92 8.64 -7.95
CA ARG A 78 20.92 7.65 -9.03
C ARG A 78 22.32 7.56 -9.64
N ASN A 79 23.34 7.30 -8.81
CA ASN A 79 24.70 7.07 -9.31
C ASN A 79 24.84 5.59 -9.64
N GLN A 80 25.14 5.29 -10.90
CA GLN A 80 25.71 3.99 -11.23
C GLN A 80 27.09 3.92 -10.56
N PRO A 81 27.40 2.84 -9.82
CA PRO A 81 28.76 2.64 -9.32
C PRO A 81 29.70 2.56 -10.52
N GLN A 82 30.59 3.54 -10.67
CA GLN A 82 31.61 3.59 -11.73
C GLN A 82 32.82 2.70 -11.40
N GLU A 83 32.91 2.19 -10.17
CA GLU A 83 33.98 1.29 -9.74
C GLU A 83 33.65 -0.17 -10.08
N ALA A 84 34.69 -0.94 -10.43
CA ALA A 84 34.59 -2.37 -10.66
C ALA A 84 34.15 -3.06 -9.37
N ILE A 85 32.89 -3.52 -9.32
CA ILE A 85 32.36 -4.25 -8.18
C ILE A 85 32.96 -5.66 -8.20
N THR A 86 33.85 -5.96 -7.26
CA THR A 86 34.31 -7.35 -7.05
C THR A 86 33.18 -8.15 -6.39
N ALA A 87 32.44 -8.89 -7.21
CA ALA A 87 31.43 -9.82 -6.71
C ALA A 87 32.12 -11.07 -6.15
N VAL A 88 32.00 -11.30 -4.84
CA VAL A 88 32.46 -12.53 -4.20
C VAL A 88 31.29 -13.48 -4.04
N ARG A 89 31.43 -14.71 -4.54
CA ARG A 89 30.42 -15.76 -4.37
C ARG A 89 30.44 -16.24 -2.92
N SER A 90 29.33 -16.10 -2.20
CA SER A 90 29.15 -16.76 -0.91
C SER A 90 28.74 -18.21 -1.13
N GLU A 91 29.63 -19.15 -0.81
CA GLU A 91 29.30 -20.57 -0.73
C GLU A 91 28.71 -20.84 0.66
N PHE A 92 27.52 -21.43 0.74
CA PHE A 92 27.00 -21.95 2.00
C PHE A 92 27.71 -23.26 2.33
N TYR A 93 28.69 -23.22 3.23
CA TYR A 93 29.23 -24.44 3.81
C TYR A 93 28.20 -24.99 4.81
N GLY A 94 27.52 -26.07 4.42
CA GLY A 94 26.69 -26.83 5.34
C GLY A 94 27.54 -27.26 6.54
N ILE A 95 27.09 -26.91 7.74
CA ILE A 95 27.69 -27.39 8.98
C ILE A 95 27.47 -28.91 8.99
N SER A 96 28.55 -29.70 8.84
CA SER A 96 28.48 -31.15 9.01
C SER A 96 28.22 -31.45 10.48
N ASN A 97 27.15 -32.19 10.73
CA ASN A 97 26.71 -32.65 12.04
C ASN A 97 27.74 -33.59 12.69
#